data_AF-X1VUI2-F1
#
_entry.id   AF-X1VUI2-F1
#
_cell.length_a   1.000
_cell.length_b   1.000
_cell.length_c   1.000
_cell.angle_alpha   90.00
_cell.angle_beta   90.00
_cell.angle_gamma   90.00
#
_symmetry.space_group_name_H-M   'P 1'
#
loop_
_entity.id
_entity.type
_entity.pdbx_description
1 polymer ?
#
loop_
_entity_poly.entity_id
_entity_poly.type
_entity_poly.pdbx_seq_one_letter_code
_entity_poly.pdbx_strand_id
1 'polypeptide(L)'
;AIDYFLQVVQKASLEDGRFQDVFPFTDWNTIEIRVSDAQISICRRIGIALLLQAMCYKTRKLLDQGVWVPDAGSETIAYNRKTTIERGLISLFRPQNLTREHLAQYDPEFAEQYLGPEATPLRYMMQAVQRMFFYFKDELKELGFLYSPFLKPILQSVFGK
;
A
#
# COMPACT_ATOMS: atom_id res chain seq x y z
N ALA A 1 3.17 -21.81 -15.59
CA ALA A 1 3.66 -20.44 -15.73
C ALA A 1 4.49 -20.15 -14.49
N ILE A 2 5.82 -20.23 -14.60
CA ILE A 2 6.72 -19.89 -13.51
C ILE A 2 6.89 -18.37 -13.56
N ASP A 3 6.04 -17.72 -12.77
CA ASP A 3 6.08 -16.36 -12.22
C ASP A 3 6.98 -15.33 -12.90
N TYR A 4 6.35 -14.41 -13.62
CA TYR A 4 6.90 -13.09 -13.92
C TYR A 4 7.48 -12.41 -12.66
N PHE A 5 6.84 -12.64 -11.50
CA PHE A 5 7.34 -12.22 -10.20
C PHE A 5 8.71 -12.84 -9.87
N LEU A 6 8.90 -14.14 -10.08
CA LEU A 6 10.18 -14.81 -9.88
C LEU A 6 11.21 -14.34 -10.91
N GLN A 7 10.86 -13.92 -12.12
CA GLN A 7 11.84 -13.35 -13.05
C GLN A 7 12.34 -11.97 -12.63
N VAL A 8 11.48 -11.15 -12.00
CA VAL A 8 11.88 -9.85 -11.42
C VAL A 8 12.68 -10.05 -10.13
N VAL A 9 12.32 -11.07 -9.34
CA VAL A 9 12.98 -11.39 -8.06
C VAL A 9 14.22 -12.29 -8.23
N GLN A 10 14.37 -13.07 -9.30
CA GLN A 10 15.54 -13.93 -9.55
C GLN A 10 16.82 -13.14 -9.79
N LYS A 11 16.72 -11.85 -10.16
CA LYS A 11 17.88 -10.94 -10.12
C LYS A 11 18.31 -10.62 -8.70
N ALA A 12 17.43 -10.75 -7.70
CA ALA A 12 17.82 -10.78 -6.31
C ALA A 12 18.39 -12.17 -5.97
N SER A 13 19.67 -12.38 -6.28
CA SER A 13 20.42 -13.43 -5.58
C SER A 13 20.30 -13.16 -4.07
N LEU A 14 20.51 -14.17 -3.22
CA LEU A 14 20.64 -13.95 -1.77
C LEU A 14 21.71 -12.88 -1.43
N GLU A 15 22.66 -12.61 -2.34
CA GLU A 15 23.66 -11.54 -2.23
C GLU A 15 23.12 -10.13 -2.59
N ASP A 16 21.98 -10.07 -3.29
CA ASP A 16 21.36 -8.86 -3.84
C ASP A 16 20.00 -8.53 -3.18
N GLY A 17 19.67 -9.20 -2.06
CA GLY A 17 18.54 -8.88 -1.18
C GLY A 17 18.55 -7.46 -0.61
N ARG A 18 19.62 -6.69 -0.85
CA ARG A 18 19.72 -5.25 -0.53
C ARG A 18 18.75 -4.39 -1.36
N PHE A 19 18.44 -4.78 -2.59
CA PHE A 19 17.63 -3.95 -3.51
C PHE A 19 16.16 -4.37 -3.60
N GLN A 20 15.68 -5.16 -2.65
CA GLN A 20 14.26 -5.50 -2.54
C GLN A 20 13.49 -4.41 -1.79
N ASP A 21 12.32 -4.06 -2.31
CA ASP A 21 11.39 -3.11 -1.69
C ASP A 21 10.85 -3.60 -0.33
N VAL A 22 10.64 -4.90 -0.22
CA VAL A 22 10.17 -5.59 0.98
C VAL A 22 11.02 -6.83 1.17
N PHE A 23 11.72 -6.92 2.30
CA PHE A 23 12.57 -8.04 2.65
C PHE A 23 11.94 -8.82 3.82
N PRO A 24 11.51 -10.07 3.61
CA PRO A 24 10.89 -10.87 4.67
C PRO A 24 11.95 -11.55 5.56
N PHE A 25 11.54 -11.99 6.75
CA PHE A 25 12.32 -12.86 7.64
C PHE A 25 13.72 -12.33 7.98
N THR A 26 13.78 -11.11 8.49
CA THR A 26 15.02 -10.59 9.09
C THR A 26 15.45 -11.46 10.28
N ASP A 27 16.70 -11.29 10.73
CA ASP A 27 17.23 -11.94 11.95
C ASP A 27 16.40 -11.64 13.22
N TRP A 28 15.53 -10.62 13.17
CA TRP A 28 14.63 -10.22 14.25
C TRP A 28 13.19 -10.72 14.09
N ASN A 29 12.94 -11.65 13.15
CA ASN A 29 11.61 -12.14 12.81
C ASN A 29 10.64 -11.00 12.43
N THR A 30 11.13 -10.06 11.63
CA THR A 30 10.36 -8.93 11.11
C THR A 30 10.35 -8.90 9.59
N ILE A 31 9.50 -8.03 9.03
CA ILE A 31 9.52 -7.64 7.62
C ILE A 31 10.14 -6.25 7.54
N GLU A 32 11.13 -6.08 6.67
CA GLU A 32 11.77 -4.80 6.43
C GLU A 32 11.21 -4.16 5.15
N ILE A 33 10.73 -2.93 5.26
CA ILE A 33 10.13 -2.18 4.14
C ILE A 33 11.07 -1.01 3.78
N ARG A 34 11.55 -1.00 2.54
CA ARG A 34 12.61 -0.10 2.04
C ARG A 34 12.16 0.84 0.91
N VAL A 35 10.85 1.11 0.82
CA VAL A 35 10.26 1.92 -0.27
C VAL A 35 10.19 3.42 0.00
N SER A 36 10.47 3.86 1.23
CA SER A 36 10.27 5.25 1.65
C SER A 36 11.56 6.03 1.68
N ASP A 37 11.53 7.28 1.19
CA ASP A 37 12.61 8.24 1.40
C ASP A 37 12.71 8.67 2.86
N ALA A 38 13.92 9.04 3.28
CA ALA A 38 14.17 9.63 4.59
C ALA A 38 13.39 10.95 4.76
N GLN A 39 12.45 10.97 5.70
CA GLN A 39 11.63 12.16 5.96
C GLN A 39 12.35 13.14 6.90
N ILE A 40 12.36 14.42 6.52
CA ILE A 40 12.97 15.50 7.32
C ILE A 40 12.26 15.64 8.68
N SER A 41 10.93 15.58 8.68
CA SER A 41 10.11 15.72 9.89
C SER A 41 9.99 14.41 10.66
N ILE A 42 10.29 14.45 11.97
CA ILE A 42 10.07 13.31 12.89
C ILE A 42 8.60 12.92 12.91
N CYS A 43 7.67 13.88 12.94
CA CYS A 43 6.25 13.57 12.93
C CYS A 43 5.82 12.80 11.69
N ARG A 44 6.37 13.14 10.51
CA ARG A 44 6.12 12.38 9.27
C ARG A 44 6.72 10.98 9.31
N ARG A 45 7.94 10.82 9.86
CA ARG A 45 8.56 9.48 10.03
C ARG A 45 7.66 8.58 10.87
N ILE A 46 7.20 9.08 12.01
CA ILE A 46 6.29 8.34 12.90
C ILE A 46 4.96 8.08 12.17
N GLY A 47 4.38 9.08 11.51
CA GLY A 47 3.13 8.92 10.76
C GLY A 47 3.17 7.83 9.69
N ILE A 48 4.27 7.72 8.93
CA ILE A 48 4.46 6.63 7.96
C ILE A 48 4.55 5.28 8.69
N ALA A 49 5.29 5.19 9.79
CA ALA A 49 5.39 3.96 10.58
C ALA A 49 4.02 3.51 11.13
N LEU A 50 3.19 4.44 11.59
CA LEU A 50 1.81 4.16 12.04
C LEU A 50 0.95 3.58 10.91
N LEU A 51 1.11 4.08 9.68
CA LEU A 51 0.39 3.56 8.51
C LEU A 51 0.84 2.15 8.15
N LEU A 52 2.15 1.90 8.12
CA LEU A 52 2.68 0.56 7.86
C LEU A 52 2.19 -0.44 8.92
N GLN A 53 2.17 -0.02 10.20
CA GLN A 53 1.63 -0.86 11.28
C GLN A 53 0.13 -1.13 11.11
N ALA A 54 -0.66 -0.13 10.69
CA ALA A 54 -2.09 -0.32 10.40
C ALA A 54 -2.32 -1.29 9.24
N MET A 55 -1.51 -1.21 8.18
CA MET A 55 -1.56 -2.16 7.06
C MET A 55 -1.26 -3.60 7.52
N CYS A 56 -0.21 -3.80 8.32
CA CYS A 56 0.12 -5.11 8.89
C CYS A 56 -0.97 -5.62 9.84
N TYR A 57 -1.60 -4.73 10.60
CA TYR A 57 -2.72 -5.11 11.47
C TYR A 57 -3.96 -5.51 10.66
N LYS A 58 -4.33 -4.78 9.60
CA LYS A 58 -5.41 -5.18 8.69
C LYS A 58 -5.13 -6.54 8.04
N THR A 59 -3.91 -6.73 7.57
CA THR A 59 -3.46 -8.00 6.96
C THR A 59 -3.69 -9.18 7.91
N ARG A 60 -3.32 -9.05 9.19
CA ARG A 60 -3.59 -10.09 10.20
C ARG A 60 -5.08 -10.32 10.40
N LYS A 61 -5.89 -9.26 10.51
CA LYS A 61 -7.35 -9.38 10.68
C LYS A 61 -8.00 -10.12 9.51
N LEU A 62 -7.59 -9.85 8.27
CA LEU A 62 -8.09 -10.56 7.09
C LEU A 62 -7.77 -12.06 7.19
N LEU A 63 -6.52 -12.39 7.51
CA LEU A 63 -6.09 -13.78 7.65
C LEU A 63 -6.79 -14.51 8.81
N ASP A 64 -6.99 -13.85 9.94
CA ASP A 64 -7.72 -14.38 11.10
C ASP A 64 -9.21 -14.64 10.77
N GLN A 65 -9.76 -13.91 9.81
CA GLN A 65 -11.12 -14.09 9.29
C GLN A 65 -11.19 -15.17 8.19
N GLY A 66 -10.07 -15.80 7.83
CA GLY A 66 -9.99 -16.76 6.73
C GLY A 66 -10.09 -16.11 5.35
N VAL A 67 -9.91 -14.80 5.26
CA VAL A 67 -9.93 -14.02 4.01
C VAL A 67 -8.50 -13.83 3.52
N TRP A 68 -8.27 -14.09 2.23
CA TRP A 68 -6.95 -13.88 1.64
C TRP A 68 -6.64 -12.39 1.45
N VAL A 69 -5.36 -12.03 1.56
CA VAL A 69 -4.93 -10.64 1.36
C VAL A 69 -5.12 -10.25 -0.10
N PRO A 70 -5.83 -9.15 -0.41
CA PRO A 70 -6.07 -8.75 -1.79
C PRO A 70 -4.77 -8.47 -2.55
N ASP A 71 -4.63 -9.05 -3.74
CA ASP A 71 -3.50 -8.82 -4.64
C ASP A 71 -3.88 -7.83 -5.74
N ALA A 72 -3.19 -6.68 -5.78
CA ALA A 72 -3.36 -5.67 -6.82
C ALA A 72 -2.60 -5.98 -8.12
N GLY A 73 -1.79 -7.04 -8.14
CA GLY A 73 -0.97 -7.45 -9.27
C GLY A 73 0.31 -6.63 -9.40
N SER A 74 1.42 -7.32 -9.68
CA SER A 74 2.75 -6.70 -9.78
C SER A 74 2.85 -5.63 -10.88
N GLU A 75 2.12 -5.80 -11.99
CA GLU A 75 2.12 -4.85 -13.11
C GLU A 75 1.49 -3.51 -12.72
N THR A 76 0.34 -3.55 -12.03
CA THR A 76 -0.32 -2.36 -11.49
C THR A 76 0.62 -1.62 -10.54
N ILE A 77 1.26 -2.35 -9.61
CA ILE A 77 2.16 -1.77 -8.62
C ILE A 77 3.37 -1.12 -9.30
N ALA A 78 4.05 -1.84 -10.19
CA ALA A 78 5.25 -1.36 -10.86
C ALA A 78 4.98 -0.15 -11.77
N TYR A 79 3.90 -0.19 -12.54
CA TYR A 79 3.51 0.91 -13.43
C TYR A 79 3.21 2.18 -12.63
N ASN A 80 2.35 2.07 -11.62
CA ASN A 80 1.94 3.21 -10.81
C ASN A 80 3.14 3.78 -10.02
N ARG A 81 3.99 2.91 -9.44
CA ARG A 81 5.23 3.31 -8.77
C ARG A 81 6.11 4.17 -9.67
N LYS A 82 6.40 3.72 -10.90
CA LYS A 82 7.22 4.47 -11.85
C LYS A 82 6.69 5.90 -12.05
N THR A 83 5.39 6.05 -12.27
CA THR A 83 4.78 7.37 -12.51
C THR A 83 4.69 8.23 -11.25
N THR A 84 4.54 7.61 -10.07
CA THR A 84 4.50 8.31 -8.78
C THR A 84 5.88 8.81 -8.36
N ILE A 85 6.96 8.10 -8.69
CA ILE A 85 8.33 8.60 -8.48
C ILE A 85 8.54 9.90 -9.27
N GLU A 86 8.05 9.97 -10.51
CA GLU A 86 8.23 11.15 -11.36
C GLU A 86 7.33 12.34 -10.99
N ARG A 87 6.08 12.08 -10.55
CA ARG A 87 5.04 13.12 -10.41
C ARG A 87 4.37 13.16 -9.04
N GLY A 88 4.76 12.33 -8.10
CA GLY A 88 4.11 12.21 -6.80
C GLY A 88 2.61 11.90 -6.91
N LEU A 89 1.82 12.51 -6.00
CA LEU A 89 0.38 12.25 -5.87
C LEU A 89 -0.47 12.77 -7.06
N ILE A 90 0.07 13.63 -7.92
CA ILE A 90 -0.63 14.12 -9.12
C ILE A 90 -0.45 13.20 -10.34
N SER A 91 0.31 12.10 -10.21
CA SER A 91 0.37 11.04 -11.22
C SER A 91 -1.01 10.43 -11.48
N LEU A 92 -1.20 9.88 -12.69
CA LEU A 92 -2.40 9.14 -13.01
C LEU A 92 -2.37 7.76 -12.36
N PHE A 93 -3.47 7.34 -11.75
CA PHE A 93 -3.63 5.97 -11.30
C PHE A 93 -4.09 5.12 -12.49
N ARG A 94 -3.38 4.03 -12.78
CA ARG A 94 -3.70 3.13 -13.90
C ARG A 94 -3.58 1.66 -13.49
N PRO A 95 -4.70 0.98 -13.18
CA PRO A 95 -4.68 -0.47 -13.00
C PRO A 95 -4.26 -1.17 -14.30
N GLN A 96 -3.44 -2.21 -14.19
CA GLN A 96 -2.99 -3.05 -15.31
C GLN A 96 -3.54 -4.45 -15.11
N ASN A 97 -4.31 -4.96 -16.08
CA ASN A 97 -4.86 -6.33 -16.06
C ASN A 97 -5.63 -6.70 -14.77
N LEU A 98 -6.20 -5.70 -14.09
CA LEU A 98 -6.88 -5.85 -12.81
C LEU A 98 -8.35 -5.49 -12.98
N THR A 99 -9.25 -6.42 -12.65
CA THR A 99 -10.70 -6.21 -12.72
C THR A 99 -11.30 -6.10 -11.33
N ARG A 100 -12.46 -5.45 -11.22
CA ARG A 100 -13.17 -5.34 -9.95
C ARG A 100 -13.60 -6.71 -9.44
N GLU A 101 -14.08 -7.56 -10.34
CA GLU A 101 -14.55 -8.91 -10.02
C GLU A 101 -13.43 -9.75 -9.43
N HIS A 102 -12.20 -9.63 -9.95
CA HIS A 102 -11.05 -10.32 -9.42
C HIS A 102 -10.72 -9.88 -7.98
N LEU A 103 -10.69 -8.57 -7.73
CA LEU A 103 -10.41 -8.06 -6.38
C LEU A 103 -11.53 -8.41 -5.39
N ALA A 104 -12.79 -8.35 -5.84
CA ALA A 104 -13.96 -8.59 -5.00
C ALA A 104 -14.09 -10.06 -4.56
N GLN A 105 -13.39 -10.99 -5.20
CA GLN A 105 -13.28 -12.38 -4.73
C GLN A 105 -12.56 -12.47 -3.38
N TYR A 106 -11.61 -11.55 -3.13
CA TYR A 106 -10.86 -11.50 -1.88
C TYR A 106 -11.54 -10.57 -0.89
N ASP A 107 -11.79 -9.33 -1.30
CA ASP A 107 -12.38 -8.31 -0.44
C ASP A 107 -13.18 -7.30 -1.31
N PRO A 108 -14.52 -7.32 -1.25
CA PRO A 108 -15.37 -6.36 -1.97
C PRO A 108 -15.12 -4.90 -1.58
N GLU A 109 -14.81 -4.64 -0.31
CA GLU A 109 -14.50 -3.29 0.17
C GLU A 109 -13.16 -2.82 -0.44
N PHE A 110 -12.16 -3.70 -0.45
CA PHE A 110 -10.89 -3.39 -1.12
C PHE A 110 -11.10 -3.10 -2.62
N ALA A 111 -11.90 -3.90 -3.32
CA ALA A 111 -12.18 -3.69 -4.74
C ALA A 111 -12.83 -2.31 -5.00
N GLU A 112 -13.76 -1.90 -4.14
CA GLU A 112 -14.38 -0.57 -4.23
C GLU A 112 -13.40 0.55 -3.92
N GLN A 113 -12.59 0.43 -2.86
CA GLN A 113 -11.67 1.49 -2.48
C GLN A 113 -10.45 1.58 -3.41
N TYR A 114 -9.91 0.46 -3.86
CA TYR A 114 -8.69 0.41 -4.68
C TYR A 114 -8.91 0.87 -6.13
N LEU A 115 -10.06 0.55 -6.74
CA LEU A 115 -10.39 0.96 -8.11
C LEU A 115 -11.32 2.20 -8.17
N GLY A 116 -11.93 2.56 -7.04
CA GLY A 116 -13.00 3.55 -6.95
C GLY A 116 -14.37 2.95 -7.32
N PRO A 117 -15.47 3.69 -7.13
CA PRO A 117 -16.82 3.31 -7.56
C PRO A 117 -16.90 3.27 -9.08
N GLU A 118 -17.78 2.43 -9.63
CA GLU A 118 -17.95 2.31 -11.09
C GLU A 118 -18.38 3.61 -11.75
N ALA A 119 -19.25 4.37 -11.09
CA ALA A 119 -19.70 5.67 -11.57
C ALA A 119 -18.56 6.70 -11.62
N THR A 120 -17.55 6.56 -10.76
CA THR A 120 -16.48 7.53 -10.58
C THR A 120 -15.15 6.82 -10.33
N PRO A 121 -14.55 6.22 -11.37
CA PRO A 121 -13.27 5.54 -11.24
C PRO A 121 -12.16 6.52 -10.87
N LEU A 122 -11.11 5.98 -10.26
CA LEU A 122 -9.97 6.78 -9.82
C LEU A 122 -9.14 7.28 -11.00
N ARG A 123 -8.86 8.59 -11.02
CA ARG A 123 -8.02 9.22 -12.06
C ARG A 123 -6.61 9.49 -11.57
N TYR A 124 -6.46 9.98 -10.34
CA TYR A 124 -5.18 10.42 -9.79
C TYR A 124 -4.74 9.56 -8.61
N MET A 125 -3.42 9.43 -8.44
CA MET A 125 -2.82 8.69 -7.32
C MET A 125 -3.26 9.26 -5.97
N MET A 126 -3.42 10.58 -5.86
CA MET A 126 -4.00 11.23 -4.67
C MET A 126 -5.34 10.61 -4.28
N GLN A 127 -6.24 10.39 -5.24
CA GLN A 127 -7.56 9.82 -4.97
C GLN A 127 -7.46 8.35 -4.56
N ALA A 128 -6.55 7.59 -5.18
CA ALA A 128 -6.27 6.21 -4.79
C ALA A 128 -5.77 6.12 -3.35
N VAL A 129 -4.79 6.94 -2.98
CA VAL A 129 -4.26 7.01 -1.62
C VAL A 129 -5.35 7.44 -0.62
N GLN A 130 -6.16 8.45 -0.94
CA GLN A 130 -7.30 8.87 -0.10
C GLN A 130 -8.27 7.72 0.16
N ARG A 131 -8.58 6.90 -0.84
CA ARG A 131 -9.45 5.74 -0.65
C ARG A 131 -8.84 4.63 0.18
N MET A 132 -7.53 4.46 0.12
CA MET A 132 -6.83 3.54 1.03
C MET A 132 -6.93 4.01 2.49
N PHE A 133 -6.95 5.31 2.77
CA PHE A 133 -7.29 5.78 4.13
C PHE A 133 -8.71 5.42 4.57
N PHE A 134 -9.68 5.38 3.65
CA PHE A 134 -11.02 4.89 3.99
C PHE A 134 -11.03 3.39 4.27
N TYR A 135 -10.30 2.61 3.48
CA TYR A 135 -10.15 1.17 3.68
C TYR A 135 -9.44 0.79 4.99
N PHE A 136 -8.45 1.59 5.43
CA PHE A 136 -7.74 1.40 6.70
C PHE A 136 -8.38 2.12 7.89
N LYS A 137 -9.54 2.75 7.72
CA LYS A 137 -10.13 3.68 8.70
C LYS A 137 -10.37 3.01 10.05
N ASP A 138 -10.90 1.80 10.03
CA ASP A 138 -11.26 1.09 11.26
C ASP A 138 -10.01 0.60 11.99
N GLU A 139 -9.00 0.11 11.28
CA GLU A 139 -7.71 -0.26 11.87
C GLU A 139 -6.98 0.94 12.47
N LEU A 140 -7.01 2.09 11.79
CA LEU A 140 -6.44 3.33 12.31
C LEU A 140 -7.17 3.79 13.58
N LYS A 141 -8.47 3.54 13.72
CA LYS A 141 -9.23 3.84 14.95
C LYS A 141 -8.91 2.87 16.08
N GLU A 142 -8.94 1.57 15.80
CA GLU A 142 -8.68 0.51 16.78
C GLU A 142 -7.29 0.66 17.42
N LEU A 143 -6.28 1.03 16.61
CA LEU A 143 -4.92 1.27 17.08
C LEU A 143 -4.74 2.64 17.76
N GLY A 144 -5.76 3.50 17.78
CA GLY A 144 -5.67 4.87 18.31
C GLY A 144 -4.84 5.83 17.44
N PHE A 145 -4.56 5.47 16.19
CA PHE A 145 -3.70 6.24 15.28
C PHE A 145 -4.45 7.34 14.54
N LEU A 146 -5.75 7.17 14.27
CA LEU A 146 -6.53 8.09 13.44
C LEU A 146 -6.47 9.55 13.94
N TYR A 147 -6.47 9.73 15.27
CA TYR A 147 -6.42 11.03 15.92
C TYR A 147 -5.04 11.37 16.48
N SER A 148 -4.02 10.57 16.16
CA SER A 148 -2.66 10.82 16.59
C SER A 148 -2.11 12.11 15.97
N PRO A 149 -1.44 12.97 16.74
CA PRO A 149 -0.79 14.17 16.18
C PRO A 149 0.29 13.82 15.14
N PHE A 150 0.81 12.59 15.15
CA PHE A 150 1.79 12.10 14.19
C PHE A 150 1.20 11.69 12.84
N LEU A 151 -0.09 11.33 12.79
CA LEU A 151 -0.75 11.00 11.52
C LEU A 151 -1.25 12.26 10.78
N LYS A 152 -1.52 13.34 11.53
CA LYS A 152 -2.03 14.61 10.99
C LYS A 152 -1.20 15.17 9.81
N PRO A 153 0.15 15.23 9.84
CA PRO A 153 0.92 15.72 8.71
C PRO A 153 0.80 14.87 7.44
N ILE A 154 0.52 13.57 7.58
CA ILE A 154 0.31 12.67 6.44
C ILE A 154 -1.08 12.93 5.84
N LEU A 155 -2.11 13.03 6.68
CA LEU A 155 -3.46 13.36 6.24
C LEU A 155 -3.50 14.72 5.54
N GLN A 156 -2.77 15.72 6.05
CA GLN A 156 -2.66 17.03 5.40
C GLN A 156 -2.03 16.93 4.01
N SER A 157 -1.00 16.11 3.82
CA SER A 157 -0.39 15.91 2.50
C SER A 157 -1.32 15.24 1.49
N VAL A 158 -2.23 14.38 1.95
CA VAL A 158 -3.11 13.58 1.09
C VAL A 158 -4.47 14.24 0.84
N PHE A 159 -5.05 14.87 1.87
CA PHE A 159 -6.38 15.49 1.84
C PHE A 159 -6.35 17.03 1.72
N GLY A 160 -5.18 17.65 1.91
CA GLY A 160 -5.04 19.12 1.88
C GLY A 160 -5.67 19.85 3.07
N LYS A 161 -6.04 19.13 4.14
CA LYS A 161 -6.71 19.67 5.34
C LYS A 161 -6.08 19.12 6.62
#